data_AF-A0A0F9S7D3-F1
#
_entry.id   AF-A0A0F9S7D3-F1
#
_cell.length_a   1.000
_cell.length_b   1.000
_cell.length_c   1.000
_cell.angle_alpha   90.00
_cell.angle_beta   90.00
_cell.angle_gamma   90.00
#
_symmetry.space_group_name_H-M   'P 1'
#
loop_
_entity.id
_entity.type
_entity.pdbx_description
1 polymer ?
#
loop_
_entity_poly.entity_id
_entity_poly.type
_entity_poly.pdbx_seq_one_letter_code
_entity_poly.pdbx_strand_id
1 'polypeptide(L)'
;MILNKISQAIMLSGVVFLSACSEQAPSSTDNTAVELAQKSSAQSGPELINTDKQRLDIYTDFSLEADLSHLSDNQKAMVSKLIDASKIMDELFWKQSFGENRDAFLAKLNDEKVRKFADINYGPWDRLNGDEAFLSSYKEKPLGAQFYPADITKEELNNADVEDKTGLYSVIKRDEQGKLYSVPYSKEYAVELAKAADLLREASKLADDKEFANYLNLRADALQKDDFQVSDFAWMDMKNNPVDVVIGPIETYEDQLFGYRAAYESYVLIKDLKWSERLAKFAAFLPELQKDLPVDAKYKQEVPGSDADLNAYDVVYYAGHSNAGSKTIAINLPNDEQVQLEKGTRRLQLKNAMRAKFDKILVPISEQLIVPEQRKHITFNAFFANTMFHEVAHGLGIKNTSLVKELFVNHYKSTRVH
;
A
#
# COMPACT_ATOMS: atom_id res chain seq x y z
N MET A 1 -1.61 58.30 26.87
CA MET A 1 -1.64 57.84 28.27
C MET A 1 -2.98 58.29 28.87
N ILE A 2 -3.77 57.33 29.39
CA ILE A 2 -4.94 57.48 30.29
C ILE A 2 -6.34 57.73 29.68
N LEU A 3 -7.13 56.64 29.70
CA LEU A 3 -8.55 56.40 30.05
C LEU A 3 -9.66 57.45 29.80
N ASN A 4 -10.86 56.99 29.34
CA ASN A 4 -12.03 56.75 30.23
C ASN A 4 -13.36 56.29 29.55
N LYS A 5 -14.05 55.34 30.22
CA LYS A 5 -15.50 55.26 30.61
C LYS A 5 -16.58 55.30 29.51
N ILE A 6 -17.49 54.32 29.33
CA ILE A 6 -18.49 53.64 30.21
C ILE A 6 -19.49 54.59 30.90
N SER A 7 -20.79 54.23 30.76
CA SER A 7 -22.01 54.72 31.44
C SER A 7 -22.63 55.97 30.82
N GLN A 8 -23.95 56.18 30.71
CA GLN A 8 -25.19 55.62 31.29
C GLN A 8 -26.35 56.22 30.42
N ALA A 9 -27.42 55.53 30.01
CA ALA A 9 -28.56 54.97 30.74
C ALA A 9 -29.78 55.93 30.88
N ILE A 10 -30.97 55.31 30.78
CA ILE A 10 -32.24 55.61 31.49
C ILE A 10 -33.23 56.64 30.86
N MET A 11 -34.47 56.20 30.60
CA MET A 11 -35.67 56.61 31.36
C MET A 11 -36.95 55.90 30.88
N LEU A 12 -37.59 55.14 31.79
CA LEU A 12 -38.94 55.36 32.38
C LEU A 12 -40.09 55.05 31.41
N SER A 13 -41.20 54.38 31.76
CA SER A 13 -41.96 54.13 33.00
C SER A 13 -43.14 53.26 32.51
N GLY A 14 -43.68 52.26 33.21
CA GLY A 14 -44.25 52.26 34.54
C GLY A 14 -45.66 51.64 34.47
N VAL A 15 -46.03 50.91 35.54
CA VAL A 15 -47.39 50.54 35.98
C VAL A 15 -47.98 49.19 35.50
N VAL A 16 -48.13 48.36 36.54
CA VAL A 16 -48.79 47.06 36.76
C VAL A 16 -50.32 47.31 36.86
N PHE A 17 -51.27 46.47 36.38
CA PHE A 17 -51.75 45.24 37.04
C PHE A 17 -52.98 44.61 36.32
N LEU A 18 -53.00 43.27 36.41
CA LEU A 18 -54.13 42.33 36.64
C LEU A 18 -55.06 41.86 35.50
N SER A 19 -54.91 40.54 35.26
CA SER A 19 -55.97 39.50 35.30
C SER A 19 -56.67 39.06 34.01
N ALA A 20 -56.24 37.85 33.59
CA ALA A 20 -57.03 36.62 33.50
C ALA A 20 -58.09 36.39 32.40
N CYS A 21 -57.84 35.27 31.70
CA CYS A 21 -58.76 34.26 31.18
C CYS A 21 -59.51 34.49 29.84
N SER A 22 -59.10 33.63 28.87
CA SER A 22 -59.95 32.70 28.09
C SER A 22 -61.13 33.27 27.33
N GLU A 23 -61.19 33.10 26.00
CA GLU A 23 -61.71 31.89 25.34
C GLU A 23 -61.57 32.02 23.81
N GLN A 24 -61.60 30.88 23.14
CA GLN A 24 -61.38 30.65 21.71
C GLN A 24 -62.46 31.26 20.81
N ALA A 25 -62.08 31.61 19.57
CA ALA A 25 -62.97 31.51 18.41
C ALA A 25 -62.17 31.18 17.11
N PRO A 26 -62.79 30.48 16.12
CA PRO A 26 -62.10 29.84 15.00
C PRO A 26 -62.45 30.41 13.59
N SER A 27 -61.85 29.78 12.56
CA SER A 27 -62.10 29.86 11.09
C SER A 27 -61.48 31.08 10.38
N SER A 28 -60.88 31.01 9.19
CA SER A 28 -60.98 30.04 8.07
C SER A 28 -59.76 30.14 7.13
N THR A 29 -59.30 28.98 6.66
CA THR A 29 -58.65 28.65 5.37
C THR A 29 -57.93 29.75 4.57
N ASP A 30 -56.62 29.55 4.33
CA ASP A 30 -56.15 29.50 2.95
C ASP A 30 -54.90 28.63 2.75
N ASN A 31 -54.80 28.10 1.55
CA ASN A 31 -53.97 27.00 1.09
C ASN A 31 -52.47 27.34 1.06
N THR A 32 -51.70 26.96 2.09
CA THR A 32 -50.22 27.03 2.01
C THR A 32 -49.52 26.02 2.91
N ALA A 33 -50.08 24.81 3.03
CA ALA A 33 -49.54 23.78 3.94
C ALA A 33 -49.52 22.39 3.29
N VAL A 34 -49.00 22.26 2.07
CA VAL A 34 -48.58 20.95 1.51
C VAL A 34 -47.22 21.01 0.80
N GLU A 35 -46.49 22.12 0.88
CA GLU A 35 -45.18 22.27 0.19
C GLU A 35 -44.00 22.62 1.11
N LEU A 36 -44.13 22.31 2.42
CA LEU A 36 -43.05 22.55 3.40
C LEU A 36 -42.75 21.35 4.31
N ALA A 37 -43.28 20.17 4.00
CA ALA A 37 -43.02 18.95 4.77
C ALA A 37 -42.48 17.80 3.88
N GLN A 38 -41.61 18.12 2.92
CA GLN A 38 -40.75 17.15 2.25
C GLN A 38 -39.38 17.77 1.90
N LYS A 39 -38.78 18.54 2.82
CA LYS A 39 -37.31 18.56 2.89
C LYS A 39 -36.90 17.34 3.70
N SER A 40 -36.85 16.21 3.00
CA SER A 40 -35.98 15.10 3.39
C SER A 40 -34.62 15.71 3.72
N SER A 41 -34.21 15.63 4.98
CA SER A 41 -32.82 15.74 5.38
C SER A 41 -32.08 14.56 4.74
N ALA A 42 -31.84 14.64 3.43
CA ALA A 42 -30.80 13.86 2.80
C ALA A 42 -29.52 14.34 3.45
N GLN A 43 -28.99 13.53 4.36
CA GLN A 43 -27.69 13.73 4.96
C GLN A 43 -26.71 13.79 3.79
N SER A 44 -26.28 14.99 3.40
CA SER A 44 -25.37 15.18 2.28
C SER A 44 -24.08 14.45 2.64
N GLY A 45 -23.70 13.45 1.84
CA GLY A 45 -22.46 12.72 2.03
C GLY A 45 -21.23 13.65 1.96
N PRO A 46 -20.02 13.13 2.24
CA PRO A 46 -18.80 13.92 2.18
C PRO A 46 -18.64 14.62 0.82
N GLU A 47 -18.25 15.89 0.85
CA GLU A 47 -18.04 16.71 -0.35
C GLU A 47 -16.57 16.76 -0.72
N LEU A 48 -16.29 16.95 -2.01
CA LEU A 48 -14.93 17.08 -2.54
C LEU A 48 -14.28 18.37 -2.03
N ILE A 49 -13.09 18.27 -1.43
CA ILE A 49 -12.27 19.40 -0.96
C ILE A 49 -10.82 19.20 -1.40
N ASN A 50 -10.01 20.26 -1.41
CA ASN A 50 -8.56 20.21 -1.67
C ASN A 50 -8.12 19.52 -2.99
N THR A 51 -9.06 19.23 -3.89
CA THR A 51 -8.76 18.61 -5.19
C THR A 51 -9.75 19.08 -6.25
N ASP A 52 -9.26 19.22 -7.47
CA ASP A 52 -10.09 19.50 -8.64
C ASP A 52 -10.64 18.22 -9.25
N LYS A 53 -11.79 18.31 -9.94
CA LYS A 53 -12.43 17.15 -10.59
C LYS A 53 -11.53 16.45 -11.62
N GLN A 54 -10.62 17.18 -12.26
CA GLN A 54 -9.67 16.61 -13.23
C GLN A 54 -8.67 15.66 -12.57
N ARG A 55 -8.34 15.90 -11.29
CA ARG A 55 -7.40 15.06 -10.54
C ARG A 55 -7.97 13.67 -10.24
N LEU A 56 -9.29 13.51 -10.28
CA LEU A 56 -9.93 12.19 -10.15
C LEU A 56 -9.62 11.25 -11.34
N ASP A 57 -9.11 11.79 -12.46
CA ASP A 57 -8.80 11.05 -13.69
C ASP A 57 -7.29 10.74 -13.85
N ILE A 58 -6.46 10.95 -12.81
CA ILE A 58 -5.01 10.66 -12.88
C ILE A 58 -4.69 9.17 -12.97
N TYR A 59 -5.61 8.30 -12.52
CA TYR A 59 -5.50 6.86 -12.68
C TYR A 59 -6.16 6.43 -13.99
N THR A 60 -5.39 5.75 -14.83
CA THR A 60 -5.87 5.26 -16.13
C THR A 60 -6.16 3.77 -16.08
N ASP A 61 -7.24 3.35 -16.72
CA ASP A 61 -7.59 1.95 -16.82
C ASP A 61 -6.64 1.23 -17.81
N PHE A 62 -6.19 0.05 -17.42
CA PHE A 62 -5.34 -0.81 -18.24
C PHE A 62 -5.60 -2.28 -17.88
N SER A 63 -5.75 -3.13 -18.89
CA SER A 63 -5.90 -4.57 -18.71
C SER A 63 -4.54 -5.24 -18.64
N LEU A 64 -4.22 -5.82 -17.47
CA LEU A 64 -3.03 -6.64 -17.31
C LEU A 64 -3.31 -8.05 -17.84
N GLU A 65 -2.59 -8.44 -18.88
CA GLU A 65 -2.71 -9.75 -19.50
C GLU A 65 -1.50 -10.63 -19.19
N ALA A 66 -1.72 -11.94 -19.09
CA ALA A 66 -0.68 -12.96 -18.94
C ALA A 66 -1.07 -14.19 -19.76
N ASP A 67 -0.11 -14.79 -20.47
CA ASP A 67 -0.33 -16.05 -21.18
C ASP A 67 -0.31 -17.23 -20.20
N LEU A 68 -1.45 -17.92 -20.05
CA LEU A 68 -1.60 -19.08 -19.16
C LEU A 68 -1.63 -20.41 -19.93
N SER A 69 -1.41 -20.41 -21.25
CA SER A 69 -1.55 -21.60 -22.10
C SER A 69 -0.58 -22.73 -21.74
N HIS A 70 0.55 -22.37 -21.13
CA HIS A 70 1.58 -23.29 -20.67
C HIS A 70 1.31 -23.90 -19.28
N LEU A 71 0.29 -23.42 -18.56
CA LEU A 71 -0.07 -23.93 -17.24
C LEU A 71 -1.00 -25.14 -17.34
N SER A 72 -0.83 -26.09 -16.42
CA SER A 72 -1.77 -27.20 -16.24
C SER A 72 -3.13 -26.71 -15.74
N ASP A 73 -4.17 -27.53 -15.87
CA ASP A 73 -5.51 -27.17 -15.37
C ASP A 73 -5.51 -27.03 -13.83
N ASN A 74 -4.71 -27.84 -13.14
CA ASN A 74 -4.48 -27.69 -11.70
C ASN A 74 -3.83 -26.34 -11.38
N GLN A 75 -2.81 -25.93 -12.12
CA GLN A 75 -2.15 -24.64 -11.91
C GLN A 75 -3.08 -23.45 -12.20
N LYS A 76 -3.96 -23.54 -13.20
CA LYS A 76 -4.98 -22.50 -13.45
C LYS A 76 -5.99 -22.42 -12.29
N ALA A 77 -6.43 -23.55 -11.77
CA ALA A 77 -7.28 -23.60 -10.58
C ALA A 77 -6.54 -23.05 -9.34
N MET A 78 -5.25 -23.35 -9.19
CA MET A 78 -4.39 -22.82 -8.15
C MET A 78 -4.31 -21.29 -8.21
N VAL A 79 -4.10 -20.70 -9.40
CA VAL A 79 -4.09 -19.24 -9.58
C VAL A 79 -5.40 -18.62 -9.08
N SER A 80 -6.55 -19.22 -9.36
CA SER A 80 -7.83 -18.74 -8.81
C SER A 80 -7.85 -18.74 -7.29
N LYS A 81 -7.34 -19.80 -6.65
CA LYS A 81 -7.25 -19.89 -5.18
C LYS A 81 -6.30 -18.87 -4.58
N LEU A 82 -5.17 -18.61 -5.24
CA LEU A 82 -4.23 -17.57 -4.84
C LEU A 82 -4.88 -16.19 -4.90
N ILE A 83 -5.65 -15.90 -5.96
CA ILE A 83 -6.42 -14.64 -6.08
C ILE A 83 -7.45 -14.51 -4.96
N ASP A 84 -8.16 -15.59 -4.63
CA ASP A 84 -9.12 -15.56 -3.52
C ASP A 84 -8.44 -15.29 -2.17
N ALA A 85 -7.23 -15.83 -1.94
CA ALA A 85 -6.43 -15.49 -0.77
C ALA A 85 -5.94 -14.03 -0.79
N SER A 86 -5.53 -13.52 -1.95
CA SER A 86 -5.12 -12.13 -2.14
C SER A 86 -6.24 -11.13 -1.82
N LYS A 87 -7.49 -11.43 -2.16
CA LYS A 87 -8.64 -10.57 -1.80
C LYS A 87 -8.76 -10.36 -0.29
N ILE A 88 -8.38 -11.35 0.51
CA ILE A 88 -8.37 -11.21 1.97
C ILE A 88 -7.27 -10.23 2.41
N MET A 89 -6.09 -10.24 1.75
CA MET A 89 -5.05 -9.24 2.03
C MET A 89 -5.53 -7.82 1.68
N ASP A 90 -6.35 -7.70 0.63
CA ASP A 90 -7.00 -6.44 0.23
C ASP A 90 -7.88 -5.87 1.34
N GLU A 91 -8.74 -6.73 1.91
CA GLU A 91 -9.62 -6.38 3.02
C GLU A 91 -8.83 -6.03 4.28
N LEU A 92 -7.76 -6.79 4.59
CA LEU A 92 -6.90 -6.53 5.75
C LEU A 92 -6.16 -5.20 5.61
N PHE A 93 -5.61 -4.90 4.45
CA PHE A 93 -4.94 -3.63 4.22
C PHE A 93 -5.90 -2.44 4.31
N TRP A 94 -7.14 -2.58 3.83
CA TRP A 94 -8.15 -1.54 4.01
C TRP A 94 -8.38 -1.22 5.50
N LYS A 95 -8.43 -2.26 6.35
CA LYS A 95 -8.52 -2.08 7.81
C LYS A 95 -7.26 -1.42 8.38
N GLN A 96 -6.08 -1.78 7.90
CA GLN A 96 -4.80 -1.20 8.36
C GLN A 96 -4.63 0.27 7.94
N SER A 97 -5.11 0.63 6.75
CA SER A 97 -4.95 1.97 6.19
C SER A 97 -5.99 2.96 6.69
N PHE A 98 -7.27 2.57 6.71
CA PHE A 98 -8.38 3.50 6.95
C PHE A 98 -9.26 3.13 8.14
N GLY A 99 -9.54 1.84 8.34
CA GLY A 99 -10.28 1.34 9.51
C GLY A 99 -11.80 1.42 9.43
N GLU A 100 -12.39 2.36 8.67
CA GLU A 100 -13.81 2.29 8.34
C GLU A 100 -14.11 1.12 7.39
N ASN A 101 -15.29 0.52 7.50
CA ASN A 101 -15.73 -0.51 6.57
C ASN A 101 -15.81 0.05 5.14
N ARG A 102 -15.12 -0.61 4.19
CA ARG A 102 -15.01 -0.20 2.77
C ARG A 102 -16.36 0.06 2.13
N ASP A 103 -17.24 -0.93 2.12
CA ASP A 103 -18.51 -0.85 1.39
C ASP A 103 -19.42 0.23 2.00
N ALA A 104 -19.48 0.31 3.33
CA ALA A 104 -20.23 1.34 4.02
C ALA A 104 -19.68 2.74 3.74
N PHE A 105 -18.37 2.90 3.62
CA PHE A 105 -17.74 4.16 3.24
C PHE A 105 -18.03 4.53 1.78
N LEU A 106 -17.78 3.63 0.84
CA LEU A 106 -17.98 3.88 -0.60
C LEU A 106 -19.47 4.13 -0.94
N ALA A 107 -20.40 3.53 -0.19
CA ALA A 107 -21.83 3.79 -0.33
C ALA A 107 -22.25 5.21 0.08
N LYS A 108 -21.46 5.92 0.92
CA LYS A 108 -21.71 7.33 1.27
C LYS A 108 -21.35 8.29 0.12
N LEU A 109 -20.58 7.82 -0.87
CA LEU A 109 -20.07 8.65 -1.96
C LEU A 109 -21.01 8.51 -3.17
N ASN A 110 -21.74 9.58 -3.50
CA ASN A 110 -22.74 9.55 -4.58
C ASN A 110 -22.10 9.67 -5.97
N ASP A 111 -21.05 10.48 -6.11
CA ASP A 111 -20.33 10.67 -7.37
C ASP A 111 -19.44 9.45 -7.66
N GLU A 112 -19.63 8.84 -8.83
CA GLU A 112 -18.92 7.61 -9.23
C GLU A 112 -17.41 7.81 -9.35
N LYS A 113 -16.97 8.98 -9.85
CA LYS A 113 -15.53 9.27 -9.97
C LYS A 113 -14.89 9.43 -8.60
N VAL A 114 -15.57 10.13 -7.69
CA VAL A 114 -15.11 10.28 -6.30
C VAL A 114 -15.04 8.92 -5.61
N ARG A 115 -16.06 8.06 -5.80
CA ARG A 115 -16.09 6.69 -5.26
C ARG A 115 -14.94 5.85 -5.80
N LYS A 116 -14.71 5.84 -7.12
CA LYS A 116 -13.61 5.10 -7.76
C LYS A 116 -12.25 5.61 -7.26
N PHE A 117 -12.08 6.92 -7.14
CA PHE A 117 -10.85 7.53 -6.63
C PHE A 117 -10.58 7.12 -5.17
N ALA A 118 -11.61 7.13 -4.33
CA ALA A 118 -11.49 6.70 -2.94
C ALA A 118 -11.21 5.19 -2.79
N ASP A 119 -11.77 4.36 -3.66
CA ASP A 119 -11.50 2.92 -3.71
C ASP A 119 -10.04 2.65 -4.08
N ILE A 120 -9.52 3.29 -5.14
CA ILE A 120 -8.12 3.14 -5.58
C ILE A 120 -7.12 3.59 -4.49
N ASN A 121 -7.46 4.64 -3.75
CA ASN A 121 -6.59 5.18 -2.70
C ASN A 121 -6.76 4.51 -1.33
N TYR A 122 -7.65 3.52 -1.18
CA TYR A 122 -7.92 2.87 0.10
C TYR A 122 -8.40 3.85 1.18
N GLY A 123 -9.22 4.83 0.80
CA GLY A 123 -9.75 5.83 1.73
C GLY A 123 -9.86 7.25 1.15
N PRO A 124 -10.12 8.24 2.01
CA PRO A 124 -10.40 9.63 1.64
C PRO A 124 -9.15 10.50 1.42
N TRP A 125 -7.97 9.90 1.22
CA TRP A 125 -6.68 10.59 1.07
C TRP A 125 -6.04 10.31 -0.28
N ASP A 126 -5.49 11.34 -0.91
CA ASP A 126 -4.81 11.20 -2.19
C ASP A 126 -3.35 10.79 -2.00
N ARG A 127 -3.07 9.50 -2.25
CA ARG A 127 -1.73 8.92 -2.08
C ARG A 127 -0.68 9.53 -3.01
N LEU A 128 -1.10 10.10 -4.14
CA LEU A 128 -0.23 10.81 -5.08
C LEU A 128 -0.20 12.33 -4.82
N ASN A 129 -0.82 12.82 -3.75
CA ASN A 129 -0.71 14.18 -3.24
C ASN A 129 -0.22 14.25 -1.80
N GLY A 130 0.59 13.28 -1.36
CA GLY A 130 1.10 13.26 0.01
C GLY A 130 0.01 12.97 1.05
N ASP A 131 -0.95 12.10 0.71
CA ASP A 131 -2.08 11.71 1.56
C ASP A 131 -2.99 12.89 1.97
N GLU A 132 -3.08 13.94 1.14
CA GLU A 132 -4.00 15.05 1.39
C GLU A 132 -5.47 14.57 1.37
N ALA A 133 -6.24 14.97 2.38
CA ALA A 133 -7.65 14.62 2.46
C ALA A 133 -8.44 15.33 1.34
N PHE A 134 -9.15 14.54 0.53
CA PHE A 134 -9.97 15.07 -0.56
C PHE A 134 -11.48 15.09 -0.25
N LEU A 135 -11.90 14.69 0.96
CA LEU A 135 -13.31 14.66 1.39
C LEU A 135 -13.52 15.43 2.71
N SER A 136 -14.55 16.29 2.76
CA SER A 136 -14.79 17.27 3.84
C SER A 136 -15.03 16.70 5.24
N SER A 137 -15.46 15.44 5.34
CA SER A 137 -15.73 14.78 6.63
C SER A 137 -14.50 14.10 7.24
N TYR A 138 -13.35 14.21 6.59
CA TYR A 138 -12.12 13.51 6.96
C TYR A 138 -11.00 14.50 7.25
N LYS A 139 -10.23 14.21 8.30
CA LYS A 139 -9.04 14.98 8.68
C LYS A 139 -7.82 14.44 7.93
N GLU A 140 -6.66 15.01 8.23
CA GLU A 140 -5.36 14.46 7.83
C GLU A 140 -5.26 12.96 8.17
N LYS A 141 -4.59 12.21 7.29
CA LYS A 141 -4.35 10.79 7.50
C LYS A 141 -3.49 10.60 8.74
N PRO A 142 -3.90 9.77 9.73
CA PRO A 142 -3.04 9.47 10.87
C PRO A 142 -1.73 8.85 10.38
N LEU A 143 -0.58 9.38 10.81
CA LEU A 143 0.73 8.87 10.39
C LEU A 143 0.94 7.41 10.78
N GLY A 144 0.35 6.96 11.89
CA GLY A 144 0.38 5.57 12.32
C GLY A 144 -0.71 4.69 11.68
N ALA A 145 -1.45 5.22 10.70
CA ALA A 145 -2.63 4.61 10.09
C ALA A 145 -3.56 4.00 11.17
N GLN A 146 -3.95 2.73 11.04
CA GLN A 146 -4.71 2.00 12.06
C GLN A 146 -3.85 1.03 12.88
N PHE A 147 -2.53 1.18 12.85
CA PHE A 147 -1.62 0.34 13.63
C PHE A 147 -1.48 0.78 15.10
N TYR A 148 -1.87 2.02 15.39
CA TYR A 148 -1.75 2.64 16.71
C TYR A 148 -3.00 3.46 17.05
N PRO A 149 -3.23 3.82 18.33
CA PRO A 149 -4.20 4.85 18.69
C PRO A 149 -3.90 6.14 17.92
N ALA A 150 -4.92 6.77 17.35
CA ALA A 150 -4.75 7.93 16.47
C ALA A 150 -4.07 9.15 17.14
N ASP A 151 -4.10 9.22 18.47
CA ASP A 151 -3.51 10.29 19.28
C ASP A 151 -2.16 9.91 19.91
N ILE A 152 -1.61 8.72 19.61
CA ILE A 152 -0.37 8.25 20.22
C ILE A 152 0.80 9.18 19.87
N THR A 153 1.70 9.36 20.82
CA THR A 153 2.98 10.05 20.59
C THR A 153 4.16 9.08 20.60
N LYS A 154 5.27 9.47 19.97
CA LYS A 154 6.51 8.68 20.02
C LYS A 154 7.01 8.48 21.44
N GLU A 155 6.94 9.52 22.26
CA GLU A 155 7.35 9.49 23.66
C GLU A 155 6.51 8.50 24.46
N GLU A 156 5.20 8.49 24.23
CA GLU A 156 4.29 7.59 24.92
C GLU A 156 4.63 6.12 24.68
N LEU A 157 4.76 5.70 23.41
CA LEU A 157 5.10 4.31 23.09
C LEU A 157 6.48 3.91 23.62
N ASN A 158 7.46 4.81 23.52
CA ASN A 158 8.81 4.57 24.01
C ASN A 158 8.82 4.29 25.52
N ASN A 159 8.03 5.05 26.28
CA ASN A 159 7.96 4.96 27.74
C ASN A 159 6.96 3.91 28.26
N ALA A 160 6.05 3.41 27.42
CA ALA A 160 5.05 2.44 27.84
C ALA A 160 5.65 1.07 28.19
N ASP A 161 4.97 0.27 29.00
CA ASP A 161 5.33 -1.13 29.26
C ASP A 161 4.45 -2.03 28.38
N VAL A 162 4.94 -2.38 27.20
CA VAL A 162 4.25 -3.15 26.15
C VAL A 162 5.15 -4.29 25.70
N GLU A 163 4.57 -5.48 25.53
CA GLU A 163 5.28 -6.69 25.10
C GLU A 163 5.96 -6.52 23.74
N ASP A 164 5.24 -6.05 22.72
CA ASP A 164 5.80 -5.74 21.40
C ASP A 164 5.60 -4.27 20.99
N LYS A 165 6.66 -3.47 21.17
CA LYS A 165 6.69 -2.05 20.79
C LYS A 165 7.10 -1.79 19.34
N THR A 166 7.95 -2.64 18.78
CA THR A 166 8.71 -2.33 17.55
C THR A 166 8.67 -3.44 16.51
N GLY A 167 7.99 -4.55 16.79
CA GLY A 167 7.86 -5.69 15.89
C GLY A 167 7.05 -5.35 14.65
N LEU A 168 7.11 -6.23 13.65
CA LEU A 168 6.45 -6.02 12.38
C LEU A 168 4.96 -6.37 12.42
N TYR A 169 4.56 -7.29 13.31
CA TYR A 169 3.32 -8.06 13.19
C TYR A 169 2.38 -7.89 14.41
N SER A 170 2.27 -6.68 14.94
CA SER A 170 1.27 -6.36 15.96
C SER A 170 0.71 -4.95 15.83
N VAL A 171 -0.48 -4.73 16.39
CA VAL A 171 -1.07 -3.39 16.55
C VAL A 171 -0.96 -2.94 18.00
N ILE A 172 -0.80 -1.65 18.23
CA ILE A 172 -0.87 -1.05 19.57
C ILE A 172 -2.29 -0.57 19.84
N LYS A 173 -2.81 -0.86 21.02
CA LYS A 173 -4.12 -0.43 21.50
C LYS A 173 -4.04 0.14 22.92
N ARG A 174 -5.06 0.90 23.30
CA ARG A 174 -5.29 1.36 24.68
C ARG A 174 -6.39 0.51 25.32
N ASP A 175 -6.23 0.16 26.59
CA ASP A 175 -7.33 -0.37 27.39
C ASP A 175 -8.21 0.76 27.95
N GLU A 176 -9.24 0.40 28.74
CA GLU A 176 -10.15 1.36 29.36
C GLU A 176 -9.45 2.31 30.36
N GLN A 177 -8.28 1.92 30.87
CA GLN A 177 -7.46 2.72 31.78
C GLN A 177 -6.41 3.56 31.03
N GLY A 178 -6.39 3.49 29.69
CA GLY A 178 -5.44 4.21 28.84
C GLY A 178 -4.05 3.56 28.76
N LYS A 179 -3.85 2.37 29.36
CA LYS A 179 -2.58 1.65 29.28
C LYS A 179 -2.43 1.05 27.89
N LEU A 180 -1.24 1.23 27.29
CA LEU A 180 -0.93 0.62 26.01
C LEU A 180 -0.67 -0.88 26.14
N TYR A 181 -1.09 -1.64 25.14
CA TYR A 181 -0.77 -3.05 24.95
C TYR A 181 -0.67 -3.39 23.45
N SER A 182 0.04 -4.46 23.12
CA SER A 182 0.20 -4.96 21.75
C SER A 182 -0.72 -6.16 21.49
N VAL A 183 -1.32 -6.24 20.30
CA VAL A 183 -2.08 -7.40 19.82
C VAL A 183 -1.42 -7.94 18.57
N PRO A 184 -0.88 -9.17 18.57
CA PRO A 184 -0.33 -9.81 17.38
C PRO A 184 -1.34 -9.91 16.24
N TYR A 185 -0.89 -9.79 14.99
CA TYR A 185 -1.76 -9.83 13.82
C TYR A 185 -2.55 -11.14 13.72
N SER A 186 -1.93 -12.29 14.03
CA SER A 186 -2.59 -13.60 14.11
C SER A 186 -3.80 -13.63 15.05
N LYS A 187 -3.84 -12.74 16.05
CA LYS A 187 -4.99 -12.56 16.96
C LYS A 187 -5.93 -11.47 16.48
N GLU A 188 -5.39 -10.32 16.06
CA GLU A 188 -6.18 -9.16 15.61
C GLU A 188 -7.03 -9.48 14.38
N TYR A 189 -6.48 -10.26 13.46
CA TYR A 189 -7.07 -10.60 12.17
C TYR A 189 -7.33 -12.10 12.02
N ALA A 190 -7.53 -12.81 13.14
CA ALA A 190 -7.56 -14.27 13.20
C ALA A 190 -8.55 -14.93 12.22
N VAL A 191 -9.74 -14.33 12.04
CA VAL A 191 -10.81 -14.89 11.19
C VAL A 191 -10.42 -14.84 9.72
N GLU A 192 -9.92 -13.70 9.27
CA GLU A 192 -9.45 -13.48 7.91
C GLU A 192 -8.21 -14.33 7.61
N LEU A 193 -7.25 -14.33 8.52
CA LEU A 193 -5.99 -15.07 8.36
C LEU A 193 -6.20 -16.58 8.34
N ALA A 194 -7.17 -17.11 9.09
CA ALA A 194 -7.54 -18.52 9.00
C ALA A 194 -8.09 -18.89 7.61
N LYS A 195 -8.97 -18.06 7.04
CA LYS A 195 -9.50 -18.27 5.69
C LYS A 195 -8.40 -18.19 4.62
N ALA A 196 -7.51 -17.21 4.72
CA ALA A 196 -6.39 -17.06 3.80
C ALA A 196 -5.45 -18.27 3.89
N ALA A 197 -5.14 -18.74 5.10
CA ALA A 197 -4.33 -19.93 5.32
C ALA A 197 -4.97 -21.19 4.70
N ASP A 198 -6.28 -21.38 4.85
CA ASP A 198 -6.99 -22.50 4.25
C ASP A 198 -6.96 -22.45 2.71
N LEU A 199 -7.13 -21.27 2.12
CA LEU A 199 -7.01 -21.08 0.66
C LEU A 199 -5.59 -21.37 0.15
N LEU A 200 -4.55 -20.97 0.89
CA LEU A 200 -3.17 -21.32 0.55
C LEU A 200 -2.90 -22.82 0.66
N ARG A 201 -3.48 -23.50 1.66
CA ARG A 201 -3.42 -24.97 1.79
C ARG A 201 -4.24 -25.70 0.71
N GLU A 202 -5.29 -25.10 0.19
CA GLU A 202 -6.00 -25.61 -0.98
C GLU A 202 -5.17 -25.44 -2.25
N ALA A 203 -4.57 -24.26 -2.43
CA ALA A 203 -3.66 -23.97 -3.54
C ALA A 203 -2.46 -24.92 -3.54
N SER A 204 -1.89 -25.24 -2.37
CA SER A 204 -0.74 -26.14 -2.25
C SER A 204 -1.03 -27.56 -2.75
N LYS A 205 -2.27 -28.04 -2.64
CA LYS A 205 -2.70 -29.35 -3.17
C LYS A 205 -2.82 -29.38 -4.69
N LEU A 206 -2.92 -28.20 -5.32
CA LEU A 206 -3.03 -28.03 -6.76
C LEU A 206 -1.67 -27.71 -7.41
N ALA A 207 -0.62 -27.47 -6.61
CA ALA A 207 0.71 -27.20 -7.12
C ALA A 207 1.36 -28.48 -7.66
N ASP A 208 1.79 -28.43 -8.92
CA ASP A 208 2.58 -29.51 -9.52
C ASP A 208 4.04 -29.51 -8.98
N ASP A 209 4.53 -28.34 -8.54
CA ASP A 209 5.85 -28.17 -7.94
C ASP A 209 5.80 -28.35 -6.41
N LYS A 210 6.61 -29.28 -5.89
CA LYS A 210 6.59 -29.66 -4.47
C LYS A 210 7.19 -28.59 -3.56
N GLU A 211 8.16 -27.82 -4.04
CA GLU A 211 8.78 -26.74 -3.25
C GLU A 211 7.80 -25.58 -3.12
N PHE A 212 7.08 -25.24 -4.19
CA PHE A 212 6.00 -24.27 -4.16
C PHE A 212 4.85 -24.72 -3.25
N ALA A 213 4.44 -25.99 -3.33
CA ALA A 213 3.44 -26.54 -2.42
C ALA A 213 3.89 -26.42 -0.95
N ASN A 214 5.15 -26.70 -0.65
CA ASN A 214 5.72 -26.56 0.68
C ASN A 214 5.71 -25.10 1.15
N TYR A 215 6.16 -24.17 0.31
CA TYR A 215 6.10 -22.73 0.60
C TYR A 215 4.67 -22.27 0.93
N LEU A 216 3.67 -22.65 0.13
CA LEU A 216 2.28 -22.27 0.36
C LEU A 216 1.76 -22.77 1.72
N ASN A 217 2.13 -23.99 2.13
CA ASN A 217 1.77 -24.51 3.45
C ASN A 217 2.49 -23.77 4.59
N LEU A 218 3.79 -23.47 4.43
CA LEU A 218 4.55 -22.71 5.42
C LEU A 218 4.03 -21.28 5.55
N ARG A 219 3.69 -20.63 4.44
CA ARG A 219 3.11 -19.28 4.44
C ARG A 219 1.71 -19.27 5.05
N ALA A 220 0.90 -20.30 4.83
CA ALA A 220 -0.39 -20.47 5.51
C ALA A 220 -0.22 -20.54 7.04
N ASP A 221 0.78 -21.29 7.51
CA ASP A 221 1.12 -21.37 8.93
C ASP A 221 1.63 -20.04 9.49
N ALA A 222 2.49 -19.34 8.74
CA ALA A 222 3.03 -18.04 9.11
C ALA A 222 1.93 -16.99 9.33
N LEU A 223 0.93 -16.94 8.44
CA LEU A 223 -0.23 -16.06 8.58
C LEU A 223 -1.00 -16.28 9.90
N GLN A 224 -0.94 -17.47 10.49
CA GLN A 224 -1.64 -17.78 11.75
C GLN A 224 -0.74 -17.70 12.99
N LYS A 225 0.57 -17.52 12.82
CA LYS A 225 1.58 -17.58 13.90
C LYS A 225 2.42 -16.31 14.04
N ASP A 226 2.34 -15.40 13.07
CA ASP A 226 3.19 -14.20 12.97
C ASP A 226 4.69 -14.51 12.85
N ASP A 227 5.04 -15.70 12.33
CA ASP A 227 6.42 -16.15 12.08
C ASP A 227 6.60 -16.45 10.59
N PHE A 228 7.09 -15.45 9.85
CA PHE A 228 7.21 -15.50 8.39
C PHE A 228 8.58 -16.01 7.91
N GLN A 229 9.61 -15.99 8.76
CA GLN A 229 10.99 -16.21 8.34
C GLN A 229 11.20 -17.60 7.73
N VAL A 230 10.60 -18.64 8.33
CA VAL A 230 10.67 -20.02 7.81
C VAL A 230 10.06 -20.11 6.41
N SER A 231 8.93 -19.42 6.18
CA SER A 231 8.30 -19.39 4.86
C SER A 231 9.08 -18.55 3.86
N ASP A 232 9.78 -17.51 4.31
CA ASP A 232 10.64 -16.67 3.46
C ASP A 232 11.87 -17.46 2.98
N PHE A 233 12.50 -18.24 3.85
CA PHE A 233 13.54 -19.19 3.43
C PHE A 233 13.04 -20.17 2.37
N ALA A 234 11.84 -20.74 2.54
CA ALA A 234 11.26 -21.63 1.54
C ALA A 234 10.94 -20.91 0.22
N TRP A 235 10.46 -19.66 0.29
CA TRP A 235 10.21 -18.82 -0.89
C TRP A 235 11.49 -18.44 -1.64
N MET A 236 12.60 -18.30 -0.91
CA MET A 236 13.92 -18.10 -1.49
C MET A 236 14.44 -19.36 -2.18
N ASP A 237 14.17 -20.54 -1.62
CA ASP A 237 14.68 -21.81 -2.14
C ASP A 237 13.93 -22.31 -3.38
N MET A 238 12.63 -22.04 -3.50
CA MET A 238 11.85 -22.46 -4.67
C MET A 238 12.19 -21.64 -5.93
N LYS A 239 12.54 -22.30 -7.04
CA LYS A 239 12.96 -21.63 -8.30
C LYS A 239 12.23 -22.08 -9.57
N ASN A 240 11.64 -23.27 -9.55
CA ASN A 240 11.19 -23.97 -10.75
C ASN A 240 9.70 -23.77 -11.07
N ASN A 241 8.95 -23.17 -10.15
CA ASN A 241 7.52 -22.93 -10.26
C ASN A 241 7.21 -21.88 -11.36
N PRO A 242 6.24 -22.14 -12.26
CA PRO A 242 5.80 -21.18 -13.27
C PRO A 242 4.80 -20.14 -12.71
N VAL A 243 4.13 -20.46 -11.61
CA VAL A 243 3.25 -19.55 -10.86
C VAL A 243 3.95 -19.19 -9.56
N ASP A 244 3.98 -17.90 -9.21
CA ASP A 244 4.50 -17.41 -7.93
C ASP A 244 3.45 -16.58 -7.21
N VAL A 245 3.61 -16.45 -5.90
CA VAL A 245 2.80 -15.57 -5.07
C VAL A 245 3.65 -14.94 -3.97
N VAL A 246 3.56 -13.62 -3.91
CA VAL A 246 4.01 -12.83 -2.76
C VAL A 246 2.75 -12.48 -1.98
N ILE A 247 2.65 -12.89 -0.72
CA ILE A 247 1.41 -12.73 0.08
C ILE A 247 1.71 -12.67 1.58
N GLY A 248 1.28 -11.61 2.26
CA GLY A 248 1.47 -11.45 3.70
C GLY A 248 1.70 -9.99 4.10
N PRO A 249 2.06 -9.72 5.37
CA PRO A 249 2.48 -8.42 5.83
C PRO A 249 3.96 -8.20 5.48
N ILE A 250 4.28 -7.24 4.60
CA ILE A 250 5.62 -7.14 3.98
C ILE A 250 6.26 -5.76 4.19
N GLU A 251 5.66 -4.71 3.62
CA GLU A 251 6.25 -3.36 3.62
C GLU A 251 5.76 -2.53 4.81
N THR A 252 6.61 -1.64 5.35
CA THR A 252 6.28 -0.81 6.51
C THR A 252 5.91 0.65 6.15
N TYR A 253 5.75 0.96 4.87
CA TYR A 253 5.55 2.35 4.40
C TYR A 253 4.22 2.98 4.82
N GLU A 254 3.19 2.17 5.09
CA GLU A 254 1.91 2.67 5.59
C GLU A 254 2.02 3.19 7.03
N ASP A 255 2.98 2.70 7.81
CA ASP A 255 3.36 3.26 9.11
C ASP A 255 4.36 4.42 8.92
N GLN A 256 3.83 5.60 8.65
CA GLN A 256 4.62 6.83 8.53
C GLN A 256 5.01 7.43 9.89
N LEU A 257 4.51 6.89 11.00
CA LEU A 257 4.82 7.38 12.34
C LEU A 257 6.16 6.81 12.84
N PHE A 258 6.28 5.48 12.87
CA PHE A 258 7.48 4.79 13.34
C PHE A 258 8.19 3.99 12.25
N GLY A 259 7.47 3.51 11.24
CA GLY A 259 7.99 2.61 10.20
C GLY A 259 8.26 1.19 10.70
N TYR A 260 7.59 0.77 11.77
CA TYR A 260 7.73 -0.57 12.35
C TYR A 260 6.73 -1.55 11.78
N ARG A 261 5.46 -1.16 11.59
CA ARG A 261 4.40 -2.13 11.33
C ARG A 261 4.28 -2.46 9.86
N ALA A 262 4.25 -3.76 9.54
CA ALA A 262 4.12 -4.24 8.18
C ALA A 262 2.66 -4.27 7.73
N ALA A 263 2.41 -3.86 6.48
CA ALA A 263 1.09 -3.83 5.86
C ALA A 263 0.87 -5.08 5.00
N TYR A 264 -0.36 -5.62 5.00
CA TYR A 264 -0.73 -6.76 4.16
C TYR A 264 -0.76 -6.37 2.69
N GLU A 265 -0.17 -7.22 1.85
CA GLU A 265 -0.21 -7.10 0.41
C GLU A 265 -0.15 -8.47 -0.27
N SER A 266 -0.47 -8.47 -1.56
CA SER A 266 -0.26 -9.63 -2.40
C SER A 266 0.00 -9.29 -3.87
N TYR A 267 0.77 -10.17 -4.51
CA TYR A 267 0.97 -10.25 -5.94
C TYR A 267 0.80 -11.71 -6.36
N VAL A 268 -0.12 -11.98 -7.29
CA VAL A 268 -0.20 -13.28 -7.97
C VAL A 268 0.49 -13.14 -9.32
N LEU A 269 1.47 -13.99 -9.58
CA LEU A 269 2.46 -13.79 -10.63
C LEU A 269 2.62 -15.03 -11.51
N ILE A 270 2.82 -14.79 -12.80
CA ILE A 270 3.17 -15.81 -13.79
C ILE A 270 4.58 -15.52 -14.28
N LYS A 271 5.48 -16.49 -14.13
CA LYS A 271 6.89 -16.33 -14.48
C LYS A 271 7.07 -16.33 -15.99
N ASP A 272 7.74 -15.32 -16.53
CA ASP A 272 8.16 -15.30 -17.92
C ASP A 272 9.48 -16.08 -18.08
N LEU A 273 9.36 -17.38 -18.33
CA LEU A 273 10.51 -18.29 -18.45
C LEU A 273 11.52 -17.82 -19.50
N LYS A 274 11.06 -17.29 -20.64
CA LYS A 274 11.94 -16.84 -21.73
C LYS A 274 12.76 -15.62 -21.33
N TRP A 275 12.14 -14.65 -20.66
CA TRP A 275 12.86 -13.49 -20.16
C TRP A 275 13.77 -13.86 -18.99
N SER A 276 13.32 -14.70 -18.05
CA SER A 276 14.14 -15.22 -16.96
C SER A 276 15.42 -15.93 -17.45
N GLU A 277 15.34 -16.75 -18.50
CA GLU A 277 16.53 -17.37 -19.10
C GLU A 277 17.52 -16.34 -19.69
N ARG A 278 17.01 -15.23 -20.23
CA ARG A 278 17.87 -14.12 -20.71
C ARG A 278 18.52 -13.40 -19.53
N LEU A 279 17.78 -13.22 -18.43
CA LEU A 279 18.26 -12.56 -17.21
C LEU A 279 19.38 -13.36 -16.53
N ALA A 280 19.26 -14.69 -16.49
CA ALA A 280 20.30 -15.58 -15.95
C ALA A 280 21.66 -15.40 -16.65
N LYS A 281 21.66 -15.07 -17.95
CA LYS A 281 22.91 -14.79 -18.69
C LYS A 281 23.59 -13.51 -18.20
N PHE A 282 22.84 -12.48 -17.81
CA PHE A 282 23.41 -11.23 -17.29
C PHE A 282 23.99 -11.37 -15.89
N ALA A 283 23.39 -12.22 -15.04
CA ALA A 283 23.91 -12.53 -13.72
C ALA A 283 25.35 -13.10 -13.78
N ALA A 284 25.67 -13.87 -14.81
CA ALA A 284 27.03 -14.40 -15.02
C ALA A 284 28.09 -13.31 -15.29
N PHE A 285 27.69 -12.13 -15.77
CA PHE A 285 28.61 -11.02 -16.05
C PHE A 285 28.84 -10.09 -14.85
N LEU A 286 28.12 -10.26 -13.73
CA LEU A 286 28.25 -9.37 -12.57
C LEU A 286 29.69 -9.24 -12.04
N PRO A 287 30.48 -10.32 -11.91
CA PRO A 287 31.86 -10.20 -11.44
C PRO A 287 32.76 -9.42 -12.39
N GLU A 288 32.49 -9.49 -13.70
CA GLU A 288 33.20 -8.71 -14.71
C GLU A 288 32.81 -7.23 -14.63
N LEU A 289 31.51 -6.94 -14.58
CA LEU A 289 30.99 -5.57 -14.43
C LEU A 289 31.54 -4.87 -13.18
N GLN A 290 31.68 -5.59 -12.05
CA GLN A 290 32.28 -5.05 -10.83
C GLN A 290 33.76 -4.64 -11.02
N LYS A 291 34.55 -5.48 -11.69
CA LYS A 291 35.98 -5.22 -11.95
C LYS A 291 36.16 -4.05 -12.92
N ASP A 292 35.20 -3.87 -13.82
CA ASP A 292 35.24 -2.87 -14.87
C ASP A 292 34.55 -1.55 -14.49
N LEU A 293 34.02 -1.42 -13.27
CA LEU A 293 33.44 -0.16 -12.79
C LEU A 293 34.39 1.03 -13.04
N PRO A 294 33.92 2.18 -13.55
CA PRO A 294 34.76 3.31 -13.92
C PRO A 294 35.18 4.15 -12.70
N VAL A 295 35.76 3.50 -11.69
CA VAL A 295 36.19 4.06 -10.40
C VAL A 295 37.59 3.54 -10.04
N ASP A 296 38.23 4.15 -9.04
CA ASP A 296 39.52 3.67 -8.55
C ASP A 296 39.46 2.19 -8.10
N ALA A 297 40.56 1.45 -8.28
CA ALA A 297 40.65 0.03 -7.95
C ALA A 297 40.27 -0.31 -6.50
N LYS A 298 40.52 0.61 -5.55
CA LYS A 298 40.14 0.44 -4.13
C LYS A 298 38.63 0.31 -3.91
N TYR A 299 37.79 0.77 -4.84
CA TYR A 299 36.33 0.70 -4.75
C TYR A 299 35.74 -0.52 -5.48
N LYS A 300 36.58 -1.37 -6.07
CA LYS A 300 36.16 -2.56 -6.84
C LYS A 300 36.41 -3.88 -6.11
N GLN A 301 36.77 -3.83 -4.84
CA GLN A 301 37.26 -5.00 -4.08
C GLN A 301 36.17 -6.01 -3.72
N GLU A 302 34.91 -5.59 -3.80
CA GLU A 302 33.79 -6.49 -3.51
C GLU A 302 33.57 -7.50 -4.62
N VAL A 303 33.03 -8.66 -4.24
CA VAL A 303 32.55 -9.66 -5.17
C VAL A 303 31.03 -9.64 -5.08
N PRO A 304 30.30 -9.28 -6.15
CA PRO A 304 28.86 -9.35 -6.15
C PRO A 304 28.41 -10.78 -5.88
N GLY A 305 27.33 -10.95 -5.12
CA GLY A 305 26.71 -12.27 -4.96
C GLY A 305 26.30 -12.83 -6.32
N SER A 306 26.65 -14.09 -6.60
CA SER A 306 26.23 -14.81 -7.79
C SER A 306 24.74 -15.17 -7.79
N ASP A 307 24.11 -15.11 -6.62
CA ASP A 307 22.80 -15.71 -6.36
C ASP A 307 21.66 -14.69 -6.42
N ALA A 308 21.86 -13.59 -7.16
CA ALA A 308 20.81 -12.62 -7.40
C ALA A 308 19.74 -13.23 -8.32
N ASP A 309 18.64 -13.71 -7.73
CA ASP A 309 17.53 -14.32 -8.45
C ASP A 309 16.66 -13.25 -9.12
N LEU A 310 17.08 -12.83 -10.31
CA LEU A 310 16.42 -11.82 -11.13
C LEU A 310 15.49 -12.49 -12.16
N ASN A 311 14.19 -12.24 -12.02
CA ASN A 311 13.18 -12.86 -12.88
C ASN A 311 12.15 -11.84 -13.37
N ALA A 312 11.57 -12.11 -14.53
CA ALA A 312 10.48 -11.34 -15.09
C ALA A 312 9.16 -12.08 -14.87
N TYR A 313 8.11 -11.34 -14.56
CA TYR A 313 6.78 -11.87 -14.29
C TYR A 313 5.72 -11.02 -14.99
N ASP A 314 4.64 -11.67 -15.38
CA ASP A 314 3.37 -11.02 -15.63
C ASP A 314 2.53 -11.13 -14.36
N VAL A 315 2.13 -9.99 -13.80
CA VAL A 315 1.24 -9.95 -12.63
C VAL A 315 -0.20 -10.10 -13.09
N VAL A 316 -0.93 -11.02 -12.46
CA VAL A 316 -2.35 -11.28 -12.77
C VAL A 316 -3.29 -10.70 -11.72
N TYR A 317 -2.80 -10.40 -10.52
CA TYR A 317 -3.59 -9.76 -9.47
C TYR A 317 -2.71 -9.01 -8.46
N TYR A 318 -3.14 -7.79 -8.10
CA TYR A 318 -2.60 -6.99 -7.01
C TYR A 318 -3.63 -6.91 -5.89
N ALA A 319 -3.18 -6.93 -4.64
CA ALA A 319 -4.07 -6.72 -3.49
C ALA A 319 -3.35 -6.05 -2.32
N GLY A 320 -4.10 -5.32 -1.52
CA GLY A 320 -3.63 -4.66 -0.32
C GLY A 320 -2.67 -3.51 -0.62
N HIS A 321 -1.62 -3.37 0.17
CA HIS A 321 -0.69 -2.25 0.08
C HIS A 321 -0.12 -2.08 -1.34
N SER A 322 0.24 -3.17 -2.02
CA SER A 322 0.73 -3.16 -3.41
C SER A 322 -0.26 -2.65 -4.46
N ASN A 323 -1.55 -2.64 -4.13
CA ASN A 323 -2.62 -2.21 -5.01
C ASN A 323 -3.04 -0.74 -4.73
N ALA A 324 -2.55 -0.13 -3.66
CA ALA A 324 -2.96 1.20 -3.25
C ALA A 324 -2.33 2.29 -4.13
N GLY A 325 -3.18 3.11 -4.77
CA GLY A 325 -2.72 4.20 -5.63
C GLY A 325 -1.90 3.71 -6.83
N SER A 326 -0.65 4.19 -6.95
CA SER A 326 0.25 3.82 -8.05
C SER A 326 0.71 2.37 -7.92
N LYS A 327 0.64 1.61 -9.01
CA LYS A 327 1.09 0.22 -9.03
C LYS A 327 2.61 0.10 -9.02
N THR A 328 3.10 -0.77 -8.15
CA THR A 328 4.49 -1.26 -8.11
C THR A 328 4.84 -1.98 -9.41
N ILE A 329 6.06 -1.78 -9.93
CA ILE A 329 6.53 -2.40 -11.19
C ILE A 329 7.73 -3.34 -11.00
N ALA A 330 8.37 -3.30 -9.84
CA ALA A 330 9.44 -4.20 -9.45
C ALA A 330 9.45 -4.33 -7.94
N ILE A 331 9.82 -5.50 -7.43
CA ILE A 331 9.95 -5.76 -5.99
C ILE A 331 11.27 -6.50 -5.72
N ASN A 332 11.86 -6.25 -4.55
CA ASN A 332 13.08 -6.89 -4.07
C ASN A 332 12.88 -7.39 -2.63
N LEU A 333 12.72 -8.69 -2.47
CA LEU A 333 12.27 -9.32 -1.22
C LEU A 333 13.12 -10.56 -0.87
N PRO A 334 13.06 -11.06 0.38
CA PRO A 334 12.35 -10.51 1.54
C PRO A 334 13.06 -9.31 2.18
N ASN A 335 12.37 -8.59 3.06
CA ASN A 335 12.94 -7.48 3.86
C ASN A 335 13.76 -7.96 5.07
N ASP A 336 13.59 -9.22 5.49
CA ASP A 336 14.30 -9.81 6.64
C ASP A 336 15.82 -9.89 6.38
N GLU A 337 16.61 -9.18 7.20
CA GLU A 337 18.07 -9.08 7.03
C GLU A 337 18.79 -10.42 7.19
N GLN A 338 18.28 -11.33 8.03
CA GLN A 338 18.88 -12.63 8.23
C GLN A 338 18.66 -13.52 7.00
N VAL A 339 17.44 -13.54 6.46
CA VAL A 339 17.16 -14.27 5.22
C VAL A 339 17.99 -13.70 4.06
N GLN A 340 18.12 -12.37 3.97
CA GLN A 340 18.98 -11.73 2.98
C GLN A 340 20.45 -12.14 3.12
N LEU A 341 20.98 -12.20 4.34
CA LEU A 341 22.37 -12.59 4.59
C LEU A 341 22.64 -14.04 4.20
N GLU A 342 21.68 -14.93 4.44
CA GLU A 342 21.84 -16.37 4.24
C GLU A 342 21.48 -16.84 2.81
N LYS A 343 20.49 -16.21 2.16
CA LYS A 343 19.94 -16.65 0.86
C LYS A 343 19.92 -15.55 -0.22
N GLY A 344 20.27 -14.31 0.11
CA GLY A 344 20.16 -13.17 -0.80
C GLY A 344 18.72 -12.68 -0.93
N THR A 345 18.43 -12.02 -2.06
CA THR A 345 17.07 -11.52 -2.38
C THR A 345 16.62 -12.00 -3.76
N ARG A 346 15.31 -12.03 -3.95
CA ARG A 346 14.67 -12.20 -5.27
C ARG A 346 14.23 -10.84 -5.77
N ARG A 347 14.54 -10.56 -7.04
CA ARG A 347 14.15 -9.33 -7.74
C ARG A 347 13.15 -9.71 -8.83
N LEU A 348 11.91 -9.27 -8.65
CA LEU A 348 10.80 -9.62 -9.52
C LEU A 348 10.39 -8.38 -10.31
N GLN A 349 10.55 -8.42 -11.64
CA GLN A 349 10.11 -7.35 -12.54
C GLN A 349 8.75 -7.65 -13.13
N LEU A 350 7.80 -6.75 -12.94
CA LEU A 350 6.40 -6.92 -13.33
C LEU A 350 6.19 -6.37 -14.75
N LYS A 351 6.54 -7.19 -15.75
CA LYS A 351 6.68 -6.81 -17.17
C LYS A 351 5.40 -6.21 -17.75
N ASN A 352 4.23 -6.81 -17.52
CA ASN A 352 2.96 -6.28 -18.01
C ASN A 352 2.54 -4.98 -17.29
N ALA A 353 2.85 -4.80 -16.00
CA ALA A 353 2.64 -3.53 -15.29
C ALA A 353 3.60 -2.42 -15.79
N MET A 354 4.86 -2.78 -16.04
CA MET A 354 5.82 -1.88 -16.71
C MET A 354 5.34 -1.48 -18.10
N ARG A 355 4.72 -2.42 -18.85
CA ARG A 355 4.14 -2.15 -20.17
C ARG A 355 3.04 -1.09 -20.05
N ALA A 356 2.16 -1.24 -19.07
CA ALA A 356 1.09 -0.28 -18.80
C ALA A 356 1.65 1.13 -18.56
N LYS A 357 2.65 1.28 -17.67
CA LYS A 357 3.28 2.59 -17.42
C LYS A 357 4.02 3.12 -18.64
N PHE A 358 4.69 2.27 -19.40
CA PHE A 358 5.36 2.67 -20.63
C PHE A 358 4.37 3.25 -21.64
N ASP A 359 3.31 2.50 -21.96
CA ASP A 359 2.33 2.87 -22.98
C ASP A 359 1.46 4.07 -22.55
N LYS A 360 1.06 4.14 -21.27
CA LYS A 360 0.10 5.16 -20.78
C LYS A 360 0.75 6.38 -20.16
N ILE A 361 2.02 6.32 -19.76
CA ILE A 361 2.70 7.42 -19.08
C ILE A 361 3.93 7.85 -19.89
N LEU A 362 4.89 6.94 -20.12
CA LEU A 362 6.16 7.31 -20.74
C LEU A 362 6.01 7.78 -22.20
N VAL A 363 5.22 7.06 -23.00
CA VAL A 363 4.98 7.44 -24.41
C VAL A 363 4.32 8.82 -24.51
N PRO A 364 3.20 9.12 -23.81
CA PRO A 364 2.61 10.47 -23.83
C PRO A 364 3.57 11.56 -23.34
N ILE A 365 4.37 11.31 -22.30
CA ILE A 365 5.40 12.27 -21.84
C ILE A 365 6.40 12.53 -22.97
N SER A 366 6.84 11.49 -23.68
CA SER A 366 7.79 11.64 -24.78
C SER A 366 7.24 12.48 -25.94
N GLU A 367 5.93 12.46 -26.16
CA GLU A 367 5.29 13.27 -27.19
C GLU A 367 5.33 14.77 -26.89
N GLN A 368 5.46 15.13 -25.61
CA GLN A 368 5.58 16.52 -25.16
C GLN A 368 7.04 16.96 -25.06
N LEU A 369 7.94 16.08 -24.61
CA LEU A 369 9.30 16.46 -24.21
C LEU A 369 10.40 16.08 -25.21
N ILE A 370 10.14 15.15 -26.12
CA ILE A 370 11.16 14.63 -27.05
C ILE A 370 10.82 15.01 -28.48
N VAL A 371 11.82 15.45 -29.26
CA VAL A 371 11.64 15.80 -30.67
C VAL A 371 11.20 14.58 -31.50
N PRO A 372 10.32 14.74 -32.51
CA PRO A 372 9.71 13.63 -33.24
C PRO A 372 10.71 12.61 -33.80
N GLU A 373 11.87 13.05 -34.28
CA GLU A 373 12.87 12.23 -34.95
C GLU A 373 13.54 11.22 -33.99
N GLN A 374 13.55 11.51 -32.69
CA GLN A 374 14.15 10.66 -31.65
C GLN A 374 13.16 9.68 -31.01
N ARG A 375 11.84 9.91 -31.11
CA ARG A 375 10.82 9.10 -30.42
C ARG A 375 10.85 7.61 -30.81
N LYS A 376 11.32 7.28 -32.01
CA LYS A 376 11.54 5.88 -32.47
C LYS A 376 12.52 5.08 -31.60
N HIS A 377 13.37 5.74 -30.82
CA HIS A 377 14.32 5.09 -29.90
C HIS A 377 13.71 4.80 -28.53
N ILE A 378 12.52 5.34 -28.25
CA ILE A 378 11.78 5.12 -27.01
C ILE A 378 11.00 3.82 -27.19
N THR A 379 11.62 2.73 -26.78
CA THR A 379 11.04 1.39 -26.91
C THR A 379 10.86 0.77 -25.53
N PHE A 380 9.84 -0.09 -25.41
CA PHE A 380 9.63 -0.80 -24.15
C PHE A 380 10.82 -1.67 -23.76
N ASN A 381 11.50 -2.29 -24.73
CA ASN A 381 12.68 -3.11 -24.42
C ASN A 381 13.79 -2.26 -23.77
N ALA A 382 13.97 -1.01 -24.20
CA ALA A 382 14.91 -0.09 -23.57
C ALA A 382 14.46 0.30 -22.15
N PHE A 383 13.18 0.63 -21.96
CA PHE A 383 12.63 0.94 -20.64
C PHE A 383 12.77 -0.24 -19.66
N PHE A 384 12.35 -1.44 -20.10
CA PHE A 384 12.44 -2.68 -19.35
C PHE A 384 13.88 -3.04 -19.00
N ALA A 385 14.79 -3.01 -19.98
CA ALA A 385 16.19 -3.28 -19.75
C ALA A 385 16.86 -2.24 -18.84
N ASN A 386 16.47 -0.97 -18.93
CA ASN A 386 17.02 0.07 -18.05
C ASN A 386 16.65 -0.19 -16.59
N THR A 387 15.38 -0.50 -16.29
CA THR A 387 14.97 -0.88 -14.93
C THR A 387 15.67 -2.17 -14.49
N MET A 388 15.84 -3.15 -15.38
CA MET A 388 16.62 -4.35 -15.10
C MET A 388 18.06 -4.05 -14.69
N PHE A 389 18.78 -3.26 -15.48
CA PHE A 389 20.16 -2.92 -15.16
C PHE A 389 20.28 -2.01 -13.94
N HIS A 390 19.25 -1.22 -13.62
CA HIS A 390 19.16 -0.50 -12.34
C HIS A 390 19.17 -1.47 -11.15
N GLU A 391 18.32 -2.51 -11.17
CA GLU A 391 18.27 -3.51 -10.10
C GLU A 391 19.57 -4.32 -9.99
N VAL A 392 20.19 -4.64 -11.13
CA VAL A 392 21.52 -5.27 -11.18
C VAL A 392 22.57 -4.36 -10.55
N ALA A 393 22.55 -3.05 -10.85
CA ALA A 393 23.53 -2.09 -10.36
C ALA A 393 23.49 -1.93 -8.83
N HIS A 394 22.33 -2.10 -8.18
CA HIS A 394 22.26 -2.18 -6.71
C HIS A 394 23.10 -3.32 -6.10
N GLY A 395 23.39 -4.35 -6.90
CA GLY A 395 24.27 -5.45 -6.52
C GLY A 395 25.78 -5.16 -6.65
N LEU A 396 26.15 -4.07 -7.34
CA LEU A 396 27.53 -3.70 -7.67
C LEU A 396 28.01 -2.53 -6.80
N GLY A 397 29.32 -2.26 -6.81
CA GLY A 397 29.95 -1.17 -6.07
C GLY A 397 30.42 -1.61 -4.68
N ILE A 398 30.20 -0.74 -3.68
CA ILE A 398 30.65 -0.92 -2.30
C ILE A 398 29.43 -1.12 -1.38
N LYS A 399 29.41 -2.19 -0.60
CA LYS A 399 28.41 -2.56 0.41
C LYS A 399 29.00 -2.66 1.82
N ASN A 400 30.23 -3.15 1.99
CA ASN A 400 30.86 -3.41 3.28
C ASN A 400 31.83 -2.29 3.66
N THR A 401 31.51 -1.58 4.75
CA THR A 401 32.11 -0.28 4.96
C THR A 401 32.53 -0.03 6.40
N SER A 402 33.78 -0.39 6.71
CA SER A 402 34.59 0.46 7.59
C SER A 402 34.96 1.80 6.92
N LEU A 403 34.82 1.93 5.59
CA LEU A 403 35.24 3.10 4.79
C LEU A 403 34.14 4.15 4.46
N VAL A 404 32.85 3.84 4.56
CA VAL A 404 31.72 4.71 4.15
C VAL A 404 31.00 5.32 5.35
N LYS A 405 31.09 4.68 6.53
CA LYS A 405 30.56 5.26 7.79
C LYS A 405 31.21 6.60 8.15
N GLU A 406 32.45 6.87 7.72
CA GLU A 406 33.10 8.18 7.95
C GLU A 406 32.65 9.28 6.96
N LEU A 407 32.09 8.94 5.81
CA LEU A 407 31.80 9.92 4.75
C LEU A 407 30.31 10.33 4.66
N PHE A 408 29.37 9.55 5.19
CA PHE A 408 27.95 9.67 4.79
C PHE A 408 26.91 9.63 5.92
N VAL A 409 27.25 10.04 7.14
CA VAL A 409 26.30 10.06 8.29
C VAL A 409 25.05 10.95 8.05
N ASN A 410 25.04 11.86 7.07
CA ASN A 410 23.98 12.89 6.96
C ASN A 410 23.21 12.99 5.63
N HIS A 411 23.35 12.08 4.65
CA HIS A 411 22.75 12.30 3.31
C HIS A 411 21.80 11.23 2.75
N TYR A 412 21.68 10.04 3.35
CA TYR A 412 20.88 8.96 2.76
C TYR A 412 19.42 8.88 3.26
N LYS A 413 18.74 10.03 3.40
CA LYS A 413 17.27 10.07 3.57
C LYS A 413 16.49 10.38 2.28
N SER A 414 17.17 10.55 1.15
CA SER A 414 16.54 10.93 -0.13
C SER A 414 16.95 9.97 -1.25
N THR A 415 16.47 8.73 -1.22
CA THR A 415 16.36 7.84 -2.41
C THR A 415 15.69 6.49 -2.16
N ARG A 416 15.19 6.16 -0.96
CA ARG A 416 14.20 5.09 -0.83
C ARG A 416 12.81 5.64 -1.17
N VAL A 417 12.64 5.99 -2.43
CA VAL A 417 11.33 6.04 -3.09
C VAL A 417 11.42 4.95 -4.14
N HIS A 418 10.99 3.75 -3.77
CA HIS A 418 10.66 2.69 -4.71
C HIS A 418 9.15 2.58 -4.77
#